data_AF-X7EHB9-F1
#
_entry.id   AF-X7EHB9-F1
#
_cell.length_a   1.000
_cell.length_b   1.000
_cell.length_c   1.000
_cell.angle_alpha   90.00
_cell.angle_beta   90.00
_cell.angle_gamma   90.00
#
_symmetry.space_group_name_H-M   'P 1'
#
loop_
_entity.id
_entity.type
_entity.pdbx_description
1 polymer ?
#
loop_
_entity_poly.entity_id
_entity_poly.type
_entity_poly.pdbx_seq_one_letter_code
_entity_poly.pdbx_strand_id
1 'polypeptide(L)'
;MIRSLAVLLVAAGPALSQESLPALHSVIGVAADDVLNVRTAPEASAEKIGELGPEATGVEVIAVQDGWGRVNTGERSGWASLDFLEAEPGGRLPDVTEFSCFGTEPFWSLDVAAGGTSTFSEPEGEATWLTGPVRSAEGVPGRFFAVVGGAAGGTLALAISAEECGDGMSDRQYGLSAALITTGEGARTLSGCCSLSE
;
A
#
# COMPACT_ATOMS: atom_id res chain seq x y z
N MET A 1 55.82 -0.03 29.02
CA MET A 1 54.46 0.02 29.60
C MET A 1 53.48 0.16 28.44
N ILE A 2 52.84 -0.93 28.02
CA ILE A 2 52.00 -1.01 26.82
C ILE A 2 50.59 -0.50 27.18
N ARG A 3 50.13 0.56 26.51
CA ARG A 3 48.78 1.12 26.64
C ARG A 3 47.83 0.29 25.77
N SER A 4 46.95 -0.47 26.41
CA SER A 4 45.92 -1.28 25.75
C SER A 4 44.89 -0.40 25.03
N LEU A 5 44.68 -0.67 23.75
CA LEU A 5 43.64 -0.08 22.92
C LEU A 5 42.35 -0.90 23.12
N ALA A 6 41.31 -0.29 23.69
CA ALA A 6 40.00 -0.93 23.83
C ALA A 6 39.25 -0.84 22.49
N VAL A 7 39.06 -1.98 21.83
CA VAL A 7 38.22 -2.10 20.63
C VAL A 7 36.76 -2.17 21.09
N LEU A 8 35.97 -1.14 20.78
CA LEU A 8 34.51 -1.21 20.92
C LEU A 8 33.97 -2.14 19.83
N LEU A 9 33.51 -3.31 20.25
CA LEU A 9 32.73 -4.23 19.41
C LEU A 9 31.28 -3.69 19.38
N VAL A 10 30.91 -3.01 18.30
CA VAL A 10 29.49 -2.68 18.04
C VAL A 10 28.81 -3.97 17.62
N ALA A 11 27.98 -4.53 18.50
CA ALA A 11 27.12 -5.66 18.16
C ALA A 11 26.07 -5.17 17.15
N ALA A 12 26.26 -5.52 15.88
CA ALA A 12 25.20 -5.43 14.89
C ALA A 12 24.12 -6.44 15.29
N GLY A 13 23.03 -5.95 15.87
CA GLY A 13 21.84 -6.77 16.07
C GLY A 13 21.32 -7.29 14.73
N PRO A 14 20.57 -8.41 14.71
CA PRO A 14 19.91 -8.84 13.49
C PRO A 14 19.03 -7.69 13.02
N ALA A 15 19.22 -7.25 11.77
CA ALA A 15 18.29 -6.36 11.11
C ALA A 15 16.93 -7.06 11.14
N LEU A 16 16.01 -6.58 11.99
CA LEU A 16 14.62 -6.93 11.89
C LEU A 16 14.23 -6.65 10.44
N SER A 17 13.70 -7.66 9.74
CA SER A 17 13.06 -7.44 8.45
C SER A 17 12.11 -6.26 8.63
N GLN A 18 12.41 -5.14 7.98
CA GLN A 18 11.41 -4.09 7.82
C GLN A 18 10.30 -4.76 7.03
N GLU A 19 9.18 -5.01 7.68
CA GLU A 19 7.99 -5.49 7.00
C GLU A 19 7.69 -4.47 5.90
N SER A 20 7.71 -4.92 4.64
CA SER A 20 7.46 -4.05 3.52
C SER A 20 5.98 -3.69 3.53
N LEU A 21 5.69 -2.43 3.85
CA LEU A 21 4.35 -1.86 3.84
C LEU A 21 4.08 -1.14 2.50
N PRO A 22 2.80 -1.01 2.11
CA PRO A 22 1.63 -1.53 2.79
C PRO A 22 1.45 -3.04 2.64
N ALA A 23 0.64 -3.62 3.55
CA ALA A 23 0.24 -5.02 3.49
C ALA A 23 -1.19 -5.23 4.02
N LEU A 24 -1.91 -6.17 3.43
CA LEU A 24 -3.24 -6.61 3.83
C LEU A 24 -3.16 -7.49 5.07
N HIS A 25 -4.13 -7.29 5.97
CA HIS A 25 -4.28 -8.01 7.22
C HIS A 25 -5.74 -8.44 7.40
N SER A 26 -5.92 -9.52 8.14
CA SER A 26 -7.21 -9.97 8.64
C SER A 26 -7.33 -9.66 10.14
N VAL A 27 -8.53 -9.26 10.58
CA VAL A 27 -8.84 -9.12 12.00
C VAL A 27 -8.91 -10.50 12.64
N ILE A 28 -8.24 -10.65 13.79
CA ILE A 28 -8.19 -11.90 14.56
C ILE A 28 -8.44 -11.63 16.05
N GLY A 29 -8.93 -12.64 16.77
CA GLY A 29 -9.00 -12.60 18.24
C GLY A 29 -10.02 -11.62 18.83
N VAL A 30 -10.88 -11.02 18.00
CA VAL A 30 -12.01 -10.18 18.42
C VAL A 30 -13.26 -11.05 18.57
N ALA A 31 -14.05 -10.84 19.63
CA ALA A 31 -15.28 -11.60 19.84
C ALA A 31 -16.33 -11.27 18.76
N ALA A 32 -17.21 -12.23 18.47
CA ALA A 32 -18.20 -12.08 17.38
C ALA A 32 -19.22 -10.94 17.61
N ASP A 33 -19.41 -10.51 18.85
CA ASP A 33 -20.26 -9.38 19.25
C ASP A 33 -19.46 -8.11 19.59
N ASP A 34 -18.17 -8.07 19.25
CA ASP A 34 -17.26 -6.95 19.48
C ASP A 34 -16.61 -6.48 18.17
N VAL A 35 -15.82 -5.40 18.24
CA VAL A 35 -15.15 -4.76 17.11
C VAL A 35 -13.73 -4.35 17.46
N LEU A 36 -12.85 -4.35 16.46
CA LEU A 36 -11.54 -3.72 16.59
C LEU A 36 -11.69 -2.22 16.34
N ASN A 37 -11.36 -1.41 17.34
CA ASN A 37 -11.48 0.04 17.26
C ASN A 37 -10.34 0.65 16.44
N VAL A 38 -10.67 1.56 15.53
CA VAL A 38 -9.72 2.44 14.84
C VAL A 38 -9.71 3.80 15.55
N ARG A 39 -8.53 4.28 15.94
CA ARG A 39 -8.35 5.45 16.81
C ARG A 39 -7.52 6.57 16.18
N THR A 40 -7.63 7.78 16.71
CA THR A 40 -6.90 8.96 16.18
C THR A 40 -5.39 8.93 16.42
N ALA A 41 -4.92 8.17 17.43
CA ALA A 41 -3.50 8.01 17.77
C ALA A 41 -3.22 6.56 18.18
N PRO A 42 -1.95 6.10 18.13
CA PRO A 42 -1.57 4.73 18.46
C PRO A 42 -1.53 4.50 19.98
N GLU A 43 -2.67 4.68 20.63
CA GLU A 43 -2.87 4.43 22.05
C GLU A 43 -4.33 4.08 22.36
N ALA A 44 -4.55 3.27 23.41
CA ALA A 44 -5.88 2.78 23.75
C ALA A 44 -6.84 3.88 24.25
N SER A 45 -6.31 4.99 24.76
CA SER A 45 -7.07 6.15 25.26
C SER A 45 -7.51 7.12 24.16
N ALA A 46 -6.93 7.04 22.96
CA ALA A 46 -7.24 7.95 21.88
C ALA A 46 -8.70 7.83 21.42
N GLU A 47 -9.23 8.91 20.85
CA GLU A 47 -10.60 8.95 20.34
C GLU A 47 -10.81 7.85 19.29
N LYS A 48 -11.93 7.13 19.41
CA LYS A 48 -12.37 6.14 18.43
C LYS A 48 -13.04 6.84 17.25
N ILE A 49 -12.57 6.57 16.03
CA ILE A 49 -13.03 7.20 14.79
C ILE A 49 -13.54 6.22 13.74
N GLY A 50 -13.37 4.92 13.98
CA GLY A 50 -13.85 3.85 13.12
C GLY A 50 -13.83 2.50 13.84
N GLU A 51 -14.29 1.47 13.14
CA GLU A 51 -14.41 0.10 13.62
C GLU A 51 -14.08 -0.86 12.47
N LEU A 52 -13.44 -1.97 12.80
CA LEU A 52 -13.28 -3.14 11.93
C LEU A 52 -14.04 -4.31 12.57
N GLY A 53 -14.82 -5.02 11.77
CA GLY A 53 -15.56 -6.20 12.23
C GLY A 53 -14.60 -7.33 12.65
N PRO A 54 -15.06 -8.29 13.46
CA PRO A 54 -14.22 -9.34 14.06
C PRO A 54 -13.59 -10.32 13.06
N GLU A 55 -14.06 -10.33 11.82
CA GLU A 55 -13.57 -11.18 10.72
C GLU A 55 -13.24 -10.35 9.46
N ALA A 56 -13.00 -9.04 9.62
CA ALA A 56 -12.67 -8.19 8.48
C ALA A 56 -11.34 -8.63 7.84
N THR A 57 -11.33 -8.83 6.52
CA THR A 57 -10.14 -9.18 5.71
C THR A 57 -9.77 -8.00 4.81
N GLY A 58 -8.58 -8.04 4.19
CA GLY A 58 -8.14 -6.99 3.27
C GLY A 58 -7.89 -5.65 3.95
N VAL A 59 -7.61 -5.65 5.26
CA VAL A 59 -7.29 -4.43 6.00
C VAL A 59 -5.89 -3.98 5.63
N GLU A 60 -5.78 -2.95 4.81
CA GLU A 60 -4.49 -2.40 4.41
C GLU A 60 -3.84 -1.63 5.57
N VAL A 61 -2.73 -2.15 6.07
CA VAL A 61 -1.85 -1.45 7.03
C VAL A 61 -0.76 -0.73 6.24
N ILE A 62 -0.70 0.59 6.37
CA ILE A 62 0.21 1.46 5.59
C ILE A 62 1.43 1.93 6.39
N ALA A 63 1.35 1.92 7.72
CA ALA A 63 2.43 2.30 8.63
C ALA A 63 2.31 1.55 9.95
N VAL A 64 3.42 1.38 10.67
CA VAL A 64 3.44 0.78 12.01
C VAL A 64 4.14 1.70 13.00
N GLN A 65 3.53 1.88 14.17
CA GLN A 65 4.08 2.66 15.28
C GLN A 65 3.67 2.01 16.61
N ASP A 66 4.65 1.62 17.42
CA ASP A 66 4.47 1.16 18.81
C ASP A 66 3.39 0.07 19.00
N GLY A 67 3.30 -0.89 18.07
CA GLY A 67 2.32 -1.98 18.11
C GLY A 67 0.96 -1.64 17.49
N TRP A 68 0.85 -0.49 16.82
CA TRP A 68 -0.35 -0.07 16.10
C TRP A 68 -0.09 0.01 14.61
N GLY A 69 -1.06 -0.45 13.83
CA GLY A 69 -1.10 -0.34 12.39
C GLY A 69 -1.95 0.85 11.98
N ARG A 70 -1.43 1.69 11.10
CA ARG A 70 -2.20 2.76 10.48
C ARG A 70 -3.04 2.20 9.35
N VAL A 71 -4.34 2.46 9.37
CA VAL A 71 -5.34 1.95 8.43
C VAL A 71 -6.26 3.09 7.98
N ASN A 72 -6.89 2.94 6.82
CA ASN A 72 -7.90 3.89 6.35
C ASN A 72 -9.30 3.51 6.85
N THR A 73 -10.11 4.51 7.24
CA THR A 73 -11.51 4.34 7.65
C THR A 73 -12.33 5.58 7.25
N GLY A 74 -13.35 5.38 6.42
CA GLY A 74 -14.07 6.49 5.79
C GLY A 74 -13.12 7.40 4.99
N GLU A 75 -13.19 8.72 5.21
CA GLU A 75 -12.37 9.73 4.53
C GLU A 75 -11.09 10.12 5.28
N ARG A 76 -10.61 9.27 6.21
CA ARG A 76 -9.42 9.55 7.03
C ARG A 76 -8.64 8.30 7.38
N SER A 77 -7.40 8.48 7.86
CA SER A 77 -6.61 7.39 8.46
C SER A 77 -6.67 7.41 9.98
N GLY A 78 -6.55 6.22 10.59
CA GLY A 78 -6.41 6.03 12.04
C GLY A 78 -5.53 4.84 12.38
N TRP A 79 -5.51 4.45 13.65
CA TRP A 79 -4.65 3.41 14.21
C TRP A 79 -5.47 2.29 14.83
N ALA A 80 -5.17 1.04 14.46
CA ALA A 80 -5.72 -0.17 15.05
C ALA A 80 -4.59 -0.97 15.72
N SER A 81 -4.89 -1.67 16.81
CA SER A 81 -3.88 -2.49 17.50
C SER A 81 -3.50 -3.69 16.63
N LEU A 82 -2.19 -3.92 16.46
CA LEU A 82 -1.66 -5.07 15.73
C LEU A 82 -1.82 -6.38 16.50
N ASP A 83 -2.14 -6.34 17.79
CA ASP A 83 -2.48 -7.55 18.56
C ASP A 83 -3.70 -8.29 17.99
N PHE A 84 -4.53 -7.59 17.22
CA PHE A 84 -5.76 -8.10 16.61
C PHE A 84 -5.71 -8.08 15.06
N LEU A 85 -4.53 -7.91 14.46
CA LEU A 85 -4.34 -7.93 13.01
C LEU A 85 -3.27 -8.95 12.63
N GLU A 86 -3.64 -9.92 11.79
CA GLU A 86 -2.73 -10.93 11.25
C GLU A 86 -2.47 -10.65 9.77
N ALA A 87 -1.19 -10.62 9.38
CA ALA A 87 -0.81 -10.38 7.99
C ALA A 87 -1.34 -11.49 7.07
N GLU A 88 -1.96 -11.10 5.97
CA GLU A 88 -2.47 -12.06 4.99
C GLU A 88 -1.31 -12.61 4.14
N PRO A 89 -1.20 -13.94 3.98
CA PRO A 89 -0.22 -14.53 3.07
C PRO A 89 -0.40 -14.00 1.64
N GLY A 90 0.64 -13.39 1.07
CA GLY A 90 0.57 -12.75 -0.24
C GLY A 90 -0.16 -11.40 -0.26
N GLY A 91 -0.51 -10.84 0.90
CA GLY A 91 -1.20 -9.55 1.04
C GLY A 91 -0.35 -8.32 0.76
N ARG A 92 0.76 -8.43 0.01
CA ARG A 92 1.61 -7.30 -0.35
C ARG A 92 2.12 -7.42 -1.78
N LEU A 93 2.57 -6.32 -2.38
CA LEU A 93 3.24 -6.39 -3.68
C LEU A 93 4.59 -7.14 -3.56
N PRO A 94 4.97 -7.96 -4.55
CA PRO A 94 4.30 -8.16 -5.84
C PRO A 94 3.25 -9.29 -5.84
N ASP A 95 2.93 -9.88 -4.70
CA ASP A 95 2.05 -11.05 -4.61
C ASP A 95 0.56 -10.68 -4.78
N VAL A 96 0.16 -9.49 -4.37
CA VAL A 96 -1.16 -8.91 -4.70
C VAL A 96 -1.23 -8.61 -6.19
N THR A 97 -2.18 -9.23 -6.89
CA THR A 97 -2.38 -9.07 -8.34
C THR A 97 -3.57 -8.18 -8.70
N GLU A 98 -4.42 -7.85 -7.73
CA GLU A 98 -5.60 -7.00 -7.88
C GLU A 98 -5.50 -5.83 -6.91
N PHE A 99 -5.44 -4.61 -7.43
CA PHE A 99 -5.32 -3.37 -6.65
C PHE A 99 -5.65 -2.15 -7.52
N SER A 100 -5.91 -1.00 -6.91
CA SER A 100 -6.23 0.23 -7.63
C SER A 100 -5.14 1.28 -7.48
N CYS A 101 -4.91 2.05 -8.53
CA CYS A 101 -4.14 3.29 -8.48
C CYS A 101 -4.96 4.44 -9.05
N PHE A 102 -4.85 5.63 -8.48
CA PHE A 102 -5.74 6.73 -8.82
C PHE A 102 -5.10 8.09 -8.55
N GLY A 103 -5.59 9.12 -9.23
CA GLY A 103 -5.24 10.51 -8.98
C GLY A 103 -6.48 11.40 -9.00
N THR A 104 -6.36 12.54 -8.32
CA THR A 104 -7.45 13.51 -8.14
C THR A 104 -7.34 14.72 -9.06
N GLU A 105 -6.13 15.07 -9.52
CA GLU A 105 -5.93 16.16 -10.49
C GLU A 105 -4.84 15.78 -11.52
N PRO A 106 -5.22 15.40 -12.76
CA PRO A 106 -6.59 15.11 -13.20
C PRO A 106 -7.20 13.91 -12.47
N PHE A 107 -8.53 13.76 -12.52
CA PHE A 107 -9.20 12.56 -12.02
C PHE A 107 -8.94 11.38 -12.94
N TRP A 108 -8.38 10.31 -12.40
CA TRP A 108 -8.19 9.05 -13.12
C TRP A 108 -8.11 7.88 -12.14
N SER A 109 -8.43 6.68 -12.61
CA SER A 109 -8.16 5.43 -11.91
C SER A 109 -7.64 4.36 -12.87
N LEU A 110 -6.90 3.42 -12.32
CA LEU A 110 -6.45 2.20 -12.97
C LEU A 110 -6.70 1.04 -11.99
N ASP A 111 -7.71 0.24 -12.27
CA ASP A 111 -7.94 -1.04 -11.61
C ASP A 111 -7.03 -2.07 -12.25
N VAL A 112 -5.99 -2.45 -11.53
CA VAL A 112 -4.94 -3.35 -11.99
C VAL A 112 -5.40 -4.78 -11.73
N ALA A 113 -5.47 -5.58 -12.80
CA ALA A 113 -5.52 -7.04 -12.74
C ALA A 113 -4.25 -7.59 -13.40
N ALA A 114 -3.18 -7.71 -12.62
CA ALA A 114 -1.84 -8.01 -13.10
C ALA A 114 -1.75 -9.39 -13.76
N GLY A 115 -1.17 -9.45 -14.96
CA GLY A 115 -1.14 -10.66 -15.79
C GLY A 115 -2.45 -10.89 -16.57
N GLY A 116 -3.42 -9.98 -16.45
CA GLY A 116 -4.71 -10.04 -17.11
C GLY A 116 -5.10 -8.70 -17.74
N THR A 117 -6.33 -8.30 -17.49
CA THR A 117 -7.00 -7.17 -18.14
C THR A 117 -7.25 -6.08 -17.11
N SER A 118 -6.49 -4.98 -17.19
CA SER A 118 -6.64 -3.83 -16.29
C SER A 118 -7.53 -2.76 -16.93
N THR A 119 -8.29 -2.06 -16.11
CA THR A 119 -9.26 -1.04 -16.56
C THR A 119 -8.78 0.34 -16.13
N PHE A 120 -8.60 1.23 -17.10
CA PHE A 120 -8.32 2.63 -16.88
C PHE A 120 -9.62 3.43 -17.05
N SER A 121 -9.92 4.32 -16.11
CA SER A 121 -11.11 5.16 -16.15
C SER A 121 -10.76 6.62 -15.88
N GLU A 122 -11.43 7.52 -16.61
CA GLU A 122 -11.41 8.96 -16.42
C GLU A 122 -12.79 9.55 -16.73
N PRO A 123 -13.09 10.81 -16.36
CA PRO A 123 -14.41 11.40 -16.62
C PRO A 123 -14.85 11.36 -18.09
N GLU A 124 -13.88 11.38 -19.02
CA GLU A 124 -14.11 11.35 -20.47
C GLU A 124 -14.38 9.93 -21.01
N GLY A 125 -14.04 8.88 -20.27
CA GLY A 125 -14.29 7.50 -20.69
C GLY A 125 -13.38 6.46 -20.04
N GLU A 126 -13.49 5.23 -20.54
CA GLU A 126 -12.75 4.08 -20.04
C GLU A 126 -11.95 3.39 -21.16
N ALA A 127 -10.84 2.78 -20.79
CA ALA A 127 -9.99 2.01 -21.68
C ALA A 127 -9.48 0.75 -20.96
N THR A 128 -9.21 -0.29 -21.73
CA THR A 128 -8.75 -1.58 -21.22
C THR A 128 -7.35 -1.89 -21.72
N TRP A 129 -6.49 -2.38 -20.82
CA TRP A 129 -5.10 -2.69 -21.10
C TRP A 129 -4.79 -4.14 -20.73
N LEU A 130 -4.07 -4.86 -21.60
CA LEU A 130 -3.48 -6.14 -21.21
C LEU A 130 -2.18 -5.86 -20.45
N THR A 131 -2.11 -6.25 -19.19
CA THR A 131 -0.97 -5.98 -18.31
C THR A 131 -0.22 -7.26 -17.95
N GLY A 132 1.09 -7.14 -17.79
CA GLY A 132 1.94 -8.20 -17.25
C GLY A 132 1.83 -8.31 -15.72
N PRO A 133 2.57 -9.26 -15.12
CA PRO A 133 2.60 -9.41 -13.66
C PRO A 133 3.25 -8.19 -12.99
N VAL A 134 2.99 -8.01 -11.70
CA VAL A 134 3.74 -7.06 -10.86
C VAL A 134 5.19 -7.53 -10.78
N ARG A 135 6.12 -6.62 -11.08
CA ARG A 135 7.56 -6.88 -10.95
C ARG A 135 8.13 -6.04 -9.84
N SER A 136 8.86 -6.66 -8.91
CA SER A 136 9.68 -5.92 -7.94
C SER A 136 10.99 -5.47 -8.59
N ALA A 137 11.48 -4.28 -8.23
CA ALA A 137 12.74 -3.77 -8.73
C ALA A 137 13.94 -4.59 -8.20
N GLU A 138 14.91 -4.83 -9.09
CA GLU A 138 16.15 -5.52 -8.74
C GLU A 138 16.99 -4.67 -7.76
N GLY A 139 17.59 -5.32 -6.76
CA GLY A 139 18.49 -4.67 -5.79
C GLY A 139 17.82 -3.84 -4.70
N VAL A 140 16.51 -3.59 -4.78
CA VAL A 140 15.71 -2.84 -3.78
C VAL A 140 14.32 -3.48 -3.60
N PRO A 141 14.24 -4.76 -3.19
CA PRO A 141 12.97 -5.47 -3.04
C PRO A 141 12.07 -4.77 -2.01
N GLY A 142 10.76 -4.79 -2.27
CA GLY A 142 9.76 -4.19 -1.38
C GLY A 142 9.62 -2.66 -1.50
N ARG A 143 10.50 -1.98 -2.25
CA ARG A 143 10.46 -0.51 -2.38
C ARG A 143 9.86 -0.01 -3.68
N PHE A 144 10.19 -0.64 -4.80
CA PHE A 144 9.68 -0.24 -6.11
C PHE A 144 9.10 -1.43 -6.84
N PHE A 145 7.99 -1.17 -7.54
CA PHE A 145 7.30 -2.15 -8.35
C PHE A 145 6.94 -1.55 -9.71
N ALA A 146 6.69 -2.41 -10.69
CA ALA A 146 6.21 -1.99 -11.99
C ALA A 146 5.21 -2.99 -12.56
N VAL A 147 4.19 -2.44 -13.23
CA VAL A 147 3.28 -3.19 -14.10
C VAL A 147 3.40 -2.58 -15.50
N VAL A 148 3.66 -3.42 -16.50
CA VAL A 148 3.78 -2.97 -17.90
C VAL A 148 2.77 -3.72 -18.73
N GLY A 149 2.12 -3.02 -19.65
CA GLY A 149 1.08 -3.55 -20.51
C GLY A 149 0.97 -2.80 -21.82
N GLY A 150 -0.06 -3.14 -22.59
CA GLY A 150 -0.35 -2.49 -23.85
C GLY A 150 -1.72 -2.83 -24.40
N ALA A 151 -2.14 -2.02 -25.37
CA ALA A 151 -3.34 -2.20 -26.16
C ALA A 151 -3.03 -1.80 -27.61
N ALA A 152 -3.96 -2.03 -28.54
CA ALA A 152 -3.77 -1.63 -29.93
C ALA A 152 -3.59 -0.10 -30.03
N GLY A 153 -2.36 0.35 -30.31
CA GLY A 153 -2.04 1.77 -30.47
C GLY A 153 -1.21 2.40 -29.35
N GLY A 154 -0.86 1.67 -28.29
CA GLY A 154 -0.07 2.23 -27.19
C GLY A 154 0.44 1.22 -26.16
N THR A 155 1.31 1.70 -25.28
CA THR A 155 1.80 0.96 -24.11
C THR A 155 1.39 1.66 -22.83
N LEU A 156 1.29 0.89 -21.76
CA LEU A 156 1.06 1.36 -20.40
C LEU A 156 2.23 0.90 -19.53
N ALA A 157 2.79 1.80 -18.74
CA ALA A 157 3.74 1.47 -17.68
C ALA A 157 3.30 2.17 -16.40
N LEU A 158 3.01 1.39 -15.37
CA LEU A 158 2.72 1.87 -14.02
C LEU A 158 3.97 1.61 -13.17
N ALA A 159 4.61 2.67 -12.70
CA ALA A 159 5.68 2.61 -11.71
C ALA A 159 5.08 2.90 -10.33
N ILE A 160 5.43 2.09 -9.34
CA ILE A 160 4.91 2.17 -7.97
C ILE A 160 6.09 2.26 -7.00
N SER A 161 6.02 3.17 -6.03
CA SER A 161 6.97 3.28 -4.91
C SER A 161 6.24 3.08 -3.59
N ALA A 162 6.84 2.31 -2.67
CA ALA A 162 6.41 2.20 -1.29
C ALA A 162 6.85 3.44 -0.51
N GLU A 163 5.95 4.42 -0.43
CA GLU A 163 6.13 5.69 0.26
C GLU A 163 4.76 6.32 0.57
N GLU A 164 4.72 7.21 1.57
CA GLU A 164 3.50 7.90 1.97
C GLU A 164 2.96 8.75 0.80
N CYS A 165 1.68 8.55 0.48
CA CYS A 165 0.97 9.26 -0.57
C CYS A 165 -0.36 9.80 -0.03
N GLY A 166 -0.77 10.97 -0.51
CA GLY A 166 -2.06 11.58 -0.18
C GLY A 166 -2.82 11.95 -1.45
N ASP A 167 -4.14 11.81 -1.42
CA ASP A 167 -5.00 12.13 -2.56
C ASP A 167 -5.33 13.64 -2.68
N GLY A 168 -4.93 14.45 -1.69
CA GLY A 168 -5.16 15.90 -1.66
C GLY A 168 -6.63 16.33 -1.48
N MET A 169 -7.55 15.37 -1.33
CA MET A 169 -8.99 15.59 -1.24
C MET A 169 -9.59 15.07 0.07
N SER A 170 -8.91 14.13 0.73
CA SER A 170 -9.31 13.54 2.01
C SER A 170 -8.16 13.57 3.03
N ASP A 171 -8.47 13.19 4.27
CA ASP A 171 -7.48 12.98 5.33
C ASP A 171 -6.91 11.55 5.29
N ARG A 172 -7.15 10.79 4.21
CA ARG A 172 -6.58 9.46 4.01
C ARG A 172 -5.12 9.58 3.61
N GLN A 173 -4.35 8.62 4.07
CA GLN A 173 -2.99 8.38 3.65
C GLN A 173 -2.90 7.00 3.03
N TYR A 174 -2.00 6.86 2.08
CA TYR A 174 -1.73 5.62 1.36
C TYR A 174 -0.26 5.28 1.47
N GLY A 175 0.07 3.99 1.44
CA GLY A 175 1.45 3.51 1.53
C GLY A 175 2.16 3.40 0.17
N LEU A 176 1.46 3.68 -0.93
CA LEU A 176 1.97 3.54 -2.29
C LEU A 176 1.73 4.83 -3.09
N SER A 177 2.79 5.29 -3.74
CA SER A 177 2.78 6.34 -4.76
C SER A 177 2.91 5.71 -6.14
N ALA A 178 2.27 6.32 -7.14
CA ALA A 178 2.27 5.84 -8.52
C ALA A 178 2.58 6.92 -9.54
N ALA A 179 3.28 6.51 -10.59
CA ALA A 179 3.40 7.21 -11.85
C ALA A 179 2.90 6.29 -12.99
N LEU A 180 1.76 6.63 -13.58
CA LEU A 180 1.20 5.97 -14.75
C LEU A 180 1.69 6.67 -16.01
N ILE A 181 2.30 5.94 -16.92
CA ILE A 181 2.84 6.43 -18.18
C ILE A 181 2.14 5.70 -19.32
N THR A 182 1.47 6.45 -20.18
CA THR A 182 0.84 5.91 -21.40
C THR A 182 1.55 6.43 -22.64
N THR A 183 1.61 5.61 -23.68
CA THR A 183 2.11 5.99 -25.02
C THR A 183 1.03 5.82 -26.07
N GLY A 184 1.24 6.38 -27.26
CA GLY A 184 0.26 6.39 -28.34
C GLY A 184 -0.47 7.73 -28.45
N GLU A 185 -1.70 7.69 -28.96
CA GLU A 185 -2.58 8.87 -28.95
C GLU A 185 -2.97 9.21 -27.51
N GLY A 186 -2.81 10.48 -27.11
CA GLY A 186 -3.04 10.88 -25.72
C GLY A 186 -1.95 10.48 -24.73
N ALA A 187 -0.72 10.21 -25.21
CA ALA A 187 0.44 9.91 -24.36
C ALA A 187 0.64 10.96 -23.26
N ARG A 188 0.74 10.50 -22.01
CA ARG A 188 0.87 11.36 -20.84
C ARG A 188 1.48 10.60 -19.66
N THR A 189 1.83 11.36 -18.63
CA THR A 189 2.23 10.84 -17.33
C THR A 189 1.29 11.37 -16.28
N LEU A 190 0.74 10.49 -15.47
CA LEU A 190 -0.21 10.79 -14.41
C LEU A 190 0.40 10.34 -13.08
N SER A 191 0.38 11.22 -12.09
CA SER A 191 0.75 10.89 -10.71
C SER A 191 -0.48 10.53 -9.89
N GLY A 192 -0.31 9.66 -8.90
CA GLY A 192 -1.39 9.23 -8.03
C GLY A 192 -0.91 8.41 -6.85
N CYS A 193 -1.85 7.87 -6.08
CA CYS A 193 -1.61 6.88 -5.04
C CYS A 193 -2.09 5.50 -5.50
N CYS A 194 -1.73 4.44 -4.76
CA CYS A 194 -2.36 3.13 -4.90
C CYS A 194 -2.87 2.61 -3.56
N SER A 195 -3.86 1.72 -3.63
CA SER A 195 -4.47 1.01 -2.51
C SER A 195 -4.53 -0.48 -2.85
N LEU A 196 -4.02 -1.33 -1.95
CA LEU A 196 -4.17 -2.78 -2.04
C LEU A 196 -5.55 -3.27 -1.60
N SER A 197 -6.24 -2.47 -0.77
CA SER A 197 -7.64 -2.74 -0.42
C SER A 197 -8.56 -2.17 -1.51
N GLU A 198 -9.47 -2.98 -2.02
CA GLU A 198 -10.55 -2.59 -2.95
C GLU A 198 -11.59 -1.67 -2.30
#